data_AF-I1LY18-F1
#
_entry.id   AF-I1LY18-F1
#
_cell.length_a   1.000
_cell.length_b   1.000
_cell.length_c   1.000
_cell.angle_alpha   90.00
_cell.angle_beta   90.00
_cell.angle_gamma   90.00
#
_symmetry.space_group_name_H-M   'P 1'
#
loop_
_entity.id
_entity.type
_entity.pdbx_description
1 polymer ?
#
loop_
_entity_poly.entity_id
_entity_poly.type
_entity_poly.pdbx_seq_one_letter_code
_entity_poly.pdbx_strand_id
1 'polypeptide(L)'
;MSCCSCSAMAFLLKAPSFLPPLNQKLNYTHKSFSPINLQSKFYHASVRNGRWNVPSMTIKAQAAVEGDVLLDEESICVNEESDYGVVCMHHVGILCENLERSLDFYQNVLGLKINEARPHNKLPYRGAWLWVGSEMIHLMELPNPDPLTGRPQHGGRDRHTCIAIRDVSKLKAIFDKAGIAYTLSHSGRPAIFTRDPDANALEFTQVDD
;
A
#
# COMPACT_ATOMS: atom_id res chain seq x y z
N MET A 1 -56.90 -44.05 -8.28
CA MET A 1 -56.61 -45.40 -8.81
C MET A 1 -55.32 -45.34 -9.60
N SER A 2 -54.40 -46.26 -9.30
CA SER A 2 -53.15 -46.63 -9.99
C SER A 2 -52.02 -45.59 -10.18
N CYS A 3 -51.02 -45.69 -9.30
CA CYS A 3 -49.62 -45.34 -9.56
C CYS A 3 -48.96 -46.41 -10.45
N CYS A 4 -48.01 -46.03 -11.31
CA CYS A 4 -46.97 -46.94 -11.79
C CYS A 4 -45.65 -46.19 -11.96
N SER A 5 -44.57 -46.84 -11.53
CA SER A 5 -43.25 -46.28 -11.23
C SER A 5 -42.17 -46.65 -12.25
N CYS A 6 -40.95 -46.15 -11.97
CA CYS A 6 -39.63 -46.55 -12.51
C CYS A 6 -39.31 -46.00 -13.92
N SER A 7 -38.09 -45.57 -14.24
CA SER A 7 -36.79 -45.90 -13.68
C SER A 7 -35.78 -44.77 -13.98
N ALA A 8 -34.84 -44.54 -13.07
CA ALA A 8 -33.77 -43.55 -13.20
C ALA A 8 -32.61 -44.08 -14.07
N MET A 9 -32.06 -43.22 -14.93
CA MET A 9 -30.75 -43.38 -15.57
C MET A 9 -29.76 -42.43 -14.89
N ALA A 10 -28.82 -42.99 -14.11
CA ALA A 10 -27.71 -42.24 -13.54
C ALA A 10 -26.50 -42.37 -14.49
N PHE A 11 -26.09 -41.26 -15.10
CA PHE A 11 -24.84 -41.17 -15.85
C PHE A 11 -23.68 -40.91 -14.88
N LEU A 12 -22.78 -41.88 -14.77
CA LEU A 12 -21.48 -41.77 -14.09
C LEU A 12 -20.53 -40.96 -14.97
N LEU A 13 -20.31 -39.68 -14.64
CA LEU A 13 -19.20 -38.89 -15.17
C LEU A 13 -17.96 -39.10 -14.28
N LYS A 14 -16.92 -39.71 -14.87
CA LYS A 14 -15.59 -39.85 -14.29
C LYS A 14 -14.94 -38.46 -14.14
N ALA A 15 -14.48 -38.14 -12.92
CA ALA A 15 -13.63 -37.00 -12.65
C ALA A 15 -12.21 -37.20 -13.23
N PRO A 16 -11.57 -36.16 -13.80
CA PRO A 16 -10.17 -36.21 -14.18
C PRO A 16 -9.29 -35.98 -12.94
N SER A 17 -8.34 -36.88 -12.71
CA SER A 17 -7.28 -36.75 -11.71
C SER A 17 -6.26 -35.69 -12.15
N PHE A 18 -6.14 -34.62 -11.38
CA PHE A 18 -5.06 -33.63 -11.49
C PHE A 18 -3.76 -34.23 -10.95
N LEU A 19 -2.73 -34.31 -11.81
CA LEU A 19 -1.34 -34.54 -11.41
C LEU A 19 -0.69 -33.18 -11.06
N PRO A 20 0.11 -33.09 -9.99
CA PRO A 20 0.85 -31.88 -9.66
C PRO A 20 2.09 -31.75 -10.58
N PRO A 21 2.57 -30.52 -10.84
CA PRO A 21 3.73 -30.29 -11.69
C PRO A 21 5.03 -30.74 -11.01
N LEU A 22 5.91 -31.31 -11.83
CA LEU A 22 7.24 -31.81 -11.50
C LEU A 22 8.17 -30.66 -11.03
N ASN A 23 8.76 -30.82 -9.85
CA ASN A 23 9.68 -29.86 -9.25
C ASN A 23 11.05 -29.94 -9.96
N GLN A 24 11.37 -28.97 -10.84
CA GLN A 24 12.72 -28.84 -11.42
C GLN A 24 13.66 -28.17 -10.42
N LYS A 25 14.62 -28.94 -9.88
CA LYS A 25 15.77 -28.40 -9.14
C LYS A 25 16.71 -27.67 -10.11
N LEU A 26 16.75 -26.34 -10.02
CA LEU A 26 17.84 -25.53 -10.58
C LEU A 26 19.04 -25.61 -9.64
N ASN A 27 20.10 -26.31 -10.05
CA ASN A 27 21.41 -26.26 -9.40
C ASN A 27 22.12 -24.97 -9.85
N TYR A 28 22.19 -23.97 -8.98
CA TYR A 28 23.09 -22.83 -9.15
C TYR A 28 24.47 -23.20 -8.60
N THR A 29 25.46 -23.31 -9.50
CA THR A 29 26.88 -23.38 -9.15
C THR A 29 27.36 -22.02 -8.64
N HIS A 30 27.69 -21.95 -7.35
CA HIS A 30 28.36 -20.80 -6.74
C HIS A 30 29.79 -20.70 -7.27
N LYS A 31 30.11 -19.68 -8.06
CA LYS A 31 31.49 -19.23 -8.25
C LYS A 31 31.87 -18.35 -7.06
N SER A 32 32.84 -18.83 -6.30
CA SER A 32 33.55 -18.09 -5.26
C SER A 32 34.17 -16.81 -5.87
N PHE A 33 33.72 -15.64 -5.41
CA PHE A 33 34.46 -14.39 -5.53
C PHE A 33 34.94 -14.00 -4.14
N SER A 34 36.25 -13.78 -4.02
CA SER A 34 36.92 -13.34 -2.80
C SER A 34 36.43 -11.94 -2.41
N PRO A 35 36.06 -11.67 -1.14
CA PRO A 35 35.69 -10.33 -0.72
C PRO A 35 36.96 -9.48 -0.56
N ILE A 36 36.99 -8.33 -1.23
CA ILE A 36 37.93 -7.25 -0.92
C ILE A 36 37.42 -6.62 0.39
N ASN A 37 38.29 -6.61 1.40
CA ASN A 37 38.01 -6.12 2.74
C ASN A 37 37.98 -4.58 2.72
N LEU A 38 36.78 -3.98 2.71
CA LEU A 38 36.59 -2.55 2.97
C LEU A 38 35.92 -2.40 4.34
N GLN A 39 36.69 -1.90 5.32
CA GLN A 39 36.16 -1.53 6.63
C GLN A 39 35.25 -0.29 6.49
N SER A 40 33.93 -0.46 6.51
CA SER A 40 33.01 0.63 6.83
C SER A 40 32.69 0.59 8.33
N LYS A 41 32.96 1.71 9.01
CA LYS A 41 32.59 1.91 10.41
C LYS A 41 31.08 2.14 10.46
N PHE A 42 30.32 1.11 10.86
CA PHE A 42 28.93 1.28 11.27
C PHE A 42 28.89 2.04 12.59
N TYR A 43 28.51 3.32 12.53
CA TYR A 43 28.11 4.05 13.72
C TYR A 43 26.70 3.59 14.12
N HIS A 44 26.61 2.97 15.29
CA HIS A 44 25.34 2.70 15.96
C HIS A 44 24.62 4.03 16.22
N ALA A 45 23.56 4.33 15.45
CA ALA A 45 22.61 5.36 15.82
C ALA A 45 21.65 4.78 16.89
N SER A 46 21.96 5.05 18.15
CA SER A 46 21.04 4.89 19.27
C SER A 46 19.94 5.95 19.16
N VAL A 47 18.70 5.53 18.92
CA VAL A 47 17.54 6.42 18.88
C VAL A 47 17.12 6.73 20.30
N ARG A 48 17.44 7.94 20.77
CA ARG A 48 16.96 8.53 22.02
C ARG A 48 16.30 9.87 21.69
N ASN A 49 14.97 9.93 21.77
CA ASN A 49 14.12 11.13 21.73
C ASN A 49 14.65 12.29 20.87
N GLY A 50 14.47 12.19 19.55
CA GLY A 50 14.88 13.22 18.59
C GLY A 50 13.73 13.61 17.69
N ARG A 51 13.20 14.80 17.93
CA ARG A 51 12.38 15.66 17.07
C ARG A 51 12.67 15.43 15.57
N TRP A 52 11.67 15.00 14.79
CA TRP A 52 11.77 15.03 13.33
C TRP A 52 11.45 16.45 12.89
N ASN A 53 12.44 17.20 12.39
CA ASN A 53 12.19 18.44 11.69
C ASN A 53 11.76 18.09 10.26
N VAL A 54 10.48 18.26 9.96
CA VAL A 54 9.98 18.32 8.58
C VAL A 54 10.08 19.79 8.13
N PRO A 55 10.70 20.11 6.99
CA PRO A 55 10.70 21.49 6.49
C PRO A 55 9.29 21.89 6.06
N SER A 56 8.64 22.74 6.86
CA SER A 56 7.37 23.39 6.54
C SER A 56 7.61 24.62 5.66
N MET A 57 7.18 24.61 4.40
CA MET A 57 7.18 25.82 3.57
C MET A 57 5.92 26.65 3.84
N THR A 58 6.09 27.80 4.49
CA THR A 58 5.07 28.85 4.56
C THR A 58 5.34 29.89 3.47
N ILE A 59 4.47 30.00 2.46
CA ILE A 59 4.52 31.08 1.47
C ILE A 59 3.90 32.34 2.08
N LYS A 60 4.72 33.35 2.40
CA LYS A 60 4.28 34.74 2.59
C LYS A 60 4.72 35.56 1.39
N ALA A 61 3.75 36.08 0.64
CA ALA A 61 4.00 37.02 -0.43
C ALA A 61 4.06 38.46 0.12
N GLN A 62 5.16 39.17 -0.14
CA GLN A 62 5.18 40.62 -0.22
C GLN A 62 6.35 41.09 -1.09
N ALA A 63 6.03 41.94 -2.06
CA ALA A 63 6.90 42.41 -3.14
C ALA A 63 7.92 43.45 -2.66
N ALA A 64 9.15 43.41 -3.21
CA ALA A 64 9.87 44.57 -3.73
C ALA A 64 11.30 44.21 -4.22
N VAL A 65 11.54 44.57 -5.49
CA VAL A 65 12.78 45.13 -6.04
C VAL A 65 14.01 44.20 -6.23
N GLU A 66 14.53 44.31 -7.45
CA GLU A 66 15.66 43.63 -8.09
C GLU A 66 16.90 43.44 -7.22
N GLY A 67 17.42 42.21 -7.26
CA GLY A 67 18.76 41.83 -6.85
C GLY A 67 18.93 40.35 -7.16
N ASP A 68 19.88 40.02 -8.03
CA ASP A 68 20.25 38.66 -8.42
C ASP A 68 20.32 37.74 -7.20
N VAL A 69 19.41 36.76 -7.14
CA VAL A 69 19.50 35.64 -6.19
C VAL A 69 19.72 34.38 -7.01
N LEU A 70 20.96 33.90 -6.93
CA LEU A 70 21.37 32.57 -7.33
C LEU A 70 20.41 31.56 -6.68
N LEU A 71 19.71 30.79 -7.50
CA LEU A 71 18.92 29.66 -7.03
C LEU A 71 19.90 28.59 -6.57
N ASP A 72 20.01 28.43 -5.25
CA ASP A 72 20.63 27.26 -4.64
C ASP A 72 19.80 26.05 -5.08
N GLU A 73 20.33 25.30 -6.05
CA GLU A 73 19.89 23.96 -6.39
C GLU A 73 20.00 23.12 -5.11
N GLU A 74 18.86 22.81 -4.48
CA GLU A 74 18.78 21.79 -3.44
C GLU A 74 19.27 20.48 -4.06
N SER A 75 20.54 20.18 -3.82
CA SER A 75 21.17 18.94 -4.25
C SER A 75 20.45 17.79 -3.56
N ILE A 76 19.59 17.09 -4.30
CA ILE A 76 19.17 15.75 -3.93
C ILE A 76 20.46 14.95 -3.83
N CYS A 77 20.86 14.58 -2.61
CA CYS A 77 21.94 13.63 -2.39
C CYS A 77 21.49 12.28 -2.94
N VAL A 78 21.67 12.08 -4.23
CA VAL A 78 21.58 10.77 -4.86
C VAL A 78 22.71 9.97 -4.24
N ASN A 79 22.38 8.96 -3.43
CA ASN A 79 23.37 7.98 -3.02
C ASN A 79 23.79 7.25 -4.30
N GLU A 80 24.88 7.70 -4.92
CA GLU A 80 25.51 7.06 -6.09
C GLU A 80 26.00 5.62 -5.80
N GLU A 81 25.84 5.16 -4.55
CA GLU A 81 26.16 3.81 -4.12
C GLU A 81 25.23 2.73 -4.72
N SER A 82 24.11 3.13 -5.33
CA SER A 82 23.19 2.23 -6.04
C SER A 82 23.04 2.64 -7.51
N ASP A 83 23.64 1.86 -8.42
CA ASP A 83 23.64 2.04 -9.89
C ASP A 83 22.22 2.20 -10.50
N TYR A 84 21.18 1.76 -9.79
CA TYR A 84 19.80 1.85 -10.25
C TYR A 84 19.01 3.06 -9.71
N GLY A 85 19.58 3.87 -8.81
CA GLY A 85 19.05 5.19 -8.41
C GLY A 85 17.64 5.20 -7.80
N VAL A 86 17.50 4.77 -6.54
CA VAL A 86 16.21 4.89 -5.80
C VAL A 86 15.87 6.36 -5.55
N VAL A 87 14.65 6.79 -5.93
CA VAL A 87 14.14 8.17 -5.70
C VAL A 87 13.09 8.20 -4.58
N CYS A 88 11.90 7.64 -4.81
CA CYS A 88 10.82 7.56 -3.83
C CYS A 88 9.90 6.35 -4.10
N MET A 89 8.96 6.08 -3.19
CA MET A 89 7.88 5.12 -3.42
C MET A 89 6.83 5.74 -4.33
N HIS A 90 6.80 5.36 -5.61
CA HIS A 90 5.90 5.96 -6.59
C HIS A 90 4.40 5.61 -6.39
N HIS A 91 4.08 4.38 -5.98
CA HIS A 91 2.69 3.95 -5.76
C HIS A 91 2.61 2.64 -4.97
N VAL A 92 1.42 2.36 -4.44
CA VAL A 92 1.08 1.05 -3.87
C VAL A 92 -0.07 0.41 -4.65
N GLY A 93 0.13 -0.82 -5.08
CA GLY A 93 -0.91 -1.63 -5.73
C GLY A 93 -1.79 -2.33 -4.69
N ILE A 94 -3.11 -2.23 -4.86
CA ILE A 94 -4.10 -2.86 -3.98
C ILE A 94 -5.10 -3.64 -4.86
N LEU A 95 -5.28 -4.92 -4.52
CA LEU A 95 -6.29 -5.76 -5.16
C LEU A 95 -7.64 -5.55 -4.49
N CYS A 96 -8.69 -5.54 -5.30
CA CYS A 96 -10.06 -5.55 -4.81
C CYS A 96 -10.94 -6.54 -5.60
N GLU A 97 -11.98 -7.06 -4.94
CA GLU A 97 -12.98 -7.92 -5.58
C GLU A 97 -14.02 -7.10 -6.38
N ASN A 98 -14.32 -5.88 -5.93
CA ASN A 98 -15.32 -5.01 -6.54
C ASN A 98 -14.87 -3.54 -6.50
N LEU A 99 -14.63 -2.95 -7.68
CA LEU A 99 -14.13 -1.59 -7.80
C LEU A 99 -15.08 -0.56 -7.18
N GLU A 100 -16.39 -0.69 -7.37
CA GLU A 100 -17.37 0.26 -6.80
C GLU A 100 -17.31 0.29 -5.27
N ARG A 101 -17.25 -0.88 -4.63
CA ARG A 101 -17.13 -1.03 -3.17
C ARG A 101 -15.82 -0.43 -2.66
N SER A 102 -14.72 -0.64 -3.38
CA SER A 102 -13.44 -0.01 -3.02
C SER A 102 -13.48 1.50 -3.22
N LEU A 103 -14.04 2.00 -4.32
CA LEU A 103 -14.13 3.44 -4.57
C LEU A 103 -15.02 4.15 -3.55
N ASP A 104 -16.08 3.50 -3.05
CA ASP A 104 -16.87 4.04 -1.93
C ASP A 104 -16.00 4.24 -0.68
N PHE A 105 -15.19 3.24 -0.32
CA PHE A 105 -14.25 3.37 0.79
C PHE A 105 -13.15 4.44 0.52
N TYR A 106 -12.41 4.34 -0.59
CA TYR A 106 -11.26 5.21 -0.83
C TYR A 106 -11.66 6.66 -1.19
N GLN A 107 -12.75 6.89 -1.92
CA GLN A 107 -13.20 8.24 -2.26
C GLN A 107 -14.20 8.80 -1.25
N ASN A 108 -15.26 8.07 -0.91
CA ASN A 108 -16.36 8.63 -0.13
C ASN A 108 -16.06 8.64 1.37
N VAL A 109 -15.36 7.61 1.88
CA VAL A 109 -14.95 7.57 3.29
C VAL A 109 -13.63 8.31 3.51
N LEU A 110 -12.58 7.97 2.76
CA LEU A 110 -11.24 8.55 2.97
C LEU A 110 -11.01 9.89 2.24
N GLY A 111 -11.87 10.27 1.30
CA GLY A 111 -11.77 11.55 0.59
C GLY A 111 -10.70 11.61 -0.50
N LEU A 112 -10.09 10.47 -0.88
CA LEU A 112 -9.06 10.44 -1.92
C LEU A 112 -9.66 10.81 -3.29
N LYS A 113 -8.84 11.42 -4.15
CA LYS A 113 -9.26 11.89 -5.48
C LYS A 113 -8.74 10.97 -6.57
N ILE A 114 -9.55 10.74 -7.60
CA ILE A 114 -9.10 10.06 -8.81
C ILE A 114 -7.94 10.83 -9.47
N ASN A 115 -6.95 10.10 -9.93
CA ASN A 115 -5.87 10.64 -10.75
C ASN A 115 -6.27 10.62 -12.23
N GLU A 116 -6.79 11.74 -12.72
CA GLU A 116 -7.20 11.93 -14.11
C GLU A 116 -6.03 11.83 -15.12
N ALA A 117 -4.78 11.98 -14.68
CA ALA A 117 -3.61 11.78 -15.54
C ALA A 117 -3.37 10.29 -15.88
N ARG A 118 -4.05 9.37 -15.19
CA ARG A 118 -3.98 7.92 -15.42
C ARG A 118 -5.39 7.36 -15.68
N PRO A 119 -5.95 7.59 -16.88
CA PRO A 119 -7.33 7.24 -17.17
C PRO A 119 -7.55 5.73 -17.15
N HIS A 120 -8.67 5.30 -16.58
CA HIS A 120 -8.98 3.87 -16.38
C HIS A 120 -9.05 3.07 -17.69
N ASN A 121 -9.36 3.70 -18.82
CA ASN A 121 -9.43 3.06 -20.14
C ASN A 121 -8.05 2.63 -20.68
N LYS A 122 -6.96 3.00 -20.02
CA LYS A 122 -5.59 2.51 -20.32
C LYS A 122 -5.19 1.28 -19.50
N LEU A 123 -6.02 0.85 -18.56
CA LEU A 123 -5.78 -0.37 -17.78
C LEU A 123 -6.29 -1.61 -18.53
N PRO A 124 -5.58 -2.74 -18.51
CA PRO A 124 -6.04 -4.00 -19.12
C PRO A 124 -7.07 -4.75 -18.25
N TYR A 125 -7.56 -4.12 -17.18
CA TYR A 125 -8.53 -4.61 -16.21
C TYR A 125 -9.33 -3.43 -15.65
N ARG A 126 -10.43 -3.70 -14.93
CA ARG A 126 -11.13 -2.64 -14.19
C ARG A 126 -10.27 -2.19 -13.02
N GLY A 127 -10.12 -0.89 -12.86
CA GLY A 127 -9.24 -0.33 -11.83
C GLY A 127 -9.27 1.19 -11.83
N ALA A 128 -8.59 1.78 -10.85
CA ALA A 128 -8.51 3.22 -10.69
C ALA A 128 -7.18 3.62 -10.05
N TRP A 129 -6.72 4.82 -10.38
CA TRP A 129 -5.60 5.48 -9.71
C TRP A 129 -6.15 6.57 -8.80
N LEU A 130 -5.72 6.59 -7.54
CA LEU A 130 -6.11 7.59 -6.55
C LEU A 130 -4.87 8.33 -6.05
N TRP A 131 -4.98 9.64 -5.89
CA TRP A 131 -3.93 10.46 -5.29
C TRP A 131 -3.86 10.27 -3.77
N VAL A 132 -2.64 10.16 -3.26
CA VAL A 132 -2.28 10.20 -1.83
C VAL A 132 -1.06 11.12 -1.69
N GLY A 133 -1.30 12.42 -1.50
CA GLY A 133 -0.24 13.42 -1.60
C GLY A 133 0.32 13.48 -3.03
N SER A 134 1.63 13.35 -3.19
CA SER A 134 2.31 13.21 -4.49
C SER A 134 2.29 11.79 -5.04
N GLU A 135 2.02 10.80 -4.19
CA GLU A 135 2.04 9.38 -4.54
C GLU A 135 0.63 8.87 -4.86
N MET A 136 0.52 7.57 -5.17
CA MET A 136 -0.73 6.98 -5.63
C MET A 136 -1.06 5.63 -4.98
N ILE A 137 -2.36 5.37 -4.86
CA ILE A 137 -2.91 4.02 -4.73
C ILE A 137 -3.43 3.59 -6.10
N HIS A 138 -3.04 2.38 -6.52
CA HIS A 138 -3.55 1.73 -7.73
C HIS A 138 -4.49 0.59 -7.34
N LEU A 139 -5.80 0.82 -7.48
CA LEU A 139 -6.81 -0.21 -7.31
C LEU A 139 -6.91 -1.06 -8.56
N MET A 140 -6.86 -2.38 -8.39
CA MET A 140 -6.95 -3.36 -9.46
C MET A 140 -8.02 -4.40 -9.12
N GLU A 141 -9.11 -4.43 -9.90
CA GLU A 141 -10.16 -5.44 -9.78
C GLU A 141 -9.66 -6.75 -10.43
N LEU A 142 -8.95 -7.54 -9.64
CA LEU A 142 -8.26 -8.76 -10.07
C LEU A 142 -8.39 -9.84 -8.98
N PRO A 143 -8.27 -11.15 -9.33
CA PRO A 143 -8.30 -12.22 -8.34
C PRO A 143 -7.26 -12.01 -7.23
N ASN A 144 -7.72 -11.99 -5.98
CA ASN A 144 -6.86 -11.85 -4.82
C ASN A 144 -6.33 -13.24 -4.38
N PRO A 145 -5.02 -13.49 -4.42
CA PRO A 145 -4.45 -14.77 -3.98
C PRO A 145 -4.41 -14.91 -2.45
N ASP A 146 -4.63 -13.82 -1.70
CA ASP A 146 -4.49 -13.79 -0.26
C ASP A 146 -5.81 -14.09 0.49
N PRO A 147 -5.74 -14.78 1.65
CA PRO A 147 -6.92 -15.03 2.46
C PRO A 147 -7.44 -13.73 3.11
N LEU A 148 -8.77 -13.56 3.08
CA LEU A 148 -9.46 -12.44 3.75
C LEU A 148 -9.61 -12.67 5.27
N THR A 149 -9.51 -13.93 5.72
CA THR A 149 -9.67 -14.33 7.12
C THR A 149 -8.35 -14.85 7.71
N GLY A 150 -8.31 -15.03 9.04
CA GLY A 150 -7.09 -15.51 9.73
C GLY A 150 -5.96 -14.47 9.83
N ARG A 151 -6.28 -13.19 9.59
CA ARG A 151 -5.33 -12.08 9.66
C ARG A 151 -5.26 -11.53 11.10
N PRO A 152 -4.11 -10.98 11.55
CA PRO A 152 -4.04 -10.34 12.86
C PRO A 152 -5.10 -9.25 13.03
N GLN A 153 -5.71 -9.17 14.22
CA GLN A 153 -6.74 -8.16 14.49
C GLN A 153 -6.18 -6.73 14.33
N HIS A 154 -4.95 -6.49 14.81
CA HIS A 154 -4.27 -5.20 14.67
C HIS A 154 -3.51 -5.13 13.33
N GLY A 155 -3.85 -4.15 12.48
CA GLY A 155 -3.25 -3.98 11.16
C GLY A 155 -1.73 -3.77 11.18
N GLY A 156 -1.18 -3.19 12.25
CA GLY A 156 0.27 -3.02 12.42
C GLY A 156 1.05 -4.32 12.63
N ARG A 157 0.38 -5.47 12.77
CA ARG A 157 0.99 -6.81 12.77
C ARG A 157 0.79 -7.55 11.44
N ASP A 158 0.16 -6.92 10.46
CA ASP A 158 -0.05 -7.43 9.10
C ASP A 158 0.77 -6.59 8.10
N ARG A 159 0.85 -7.02 6.84
CA ARG A 159 1.34 -6.16 5.76
C ARG A 159 0.36 -5.00 5.57
N HIS A 160 0.87 -3.77 5.55
CA HIS A 160 0.02 -2.59 5.48
C HIS A 160 0.66 -1.47 4.66
N THR A 161 -0.19 -0.59 4.15
CA THR A 161 0.20 0.69 3.57
C THR A 161 0.00 1.79 4.60
N CYS A 162 1.02 2.60 4.84
CA CYS A 162 0.95 3.70 5.80
C CYS A 162 0.77 5.03 5.08
N ILE A 163 -0.23 5.81 5.50
CA ILE A 163 -0.59 7.12 4.94
C ILE A 163 -0.37 8.17 6.02
N ALA A 164 0.42 9.20 5.70
CA ALA A 164 0.58 10.35 6.58
C ALA A 164 -0.68 11.23 6.56
N ILE A 165 -1.18 11.61 7.73
CA ILE A 165 -2.37 12.46 7.89
C ILE A 165 -2.12 13.58 8.90
N ARG A 166 -2.97 14.61 8.90
CA ARG A 166 -2.84 15.76 9.82
C ARG A 166 -3.50 15.55 11.18
N ASP A 167 -4.52 14.69 11.26
CA ASP A 167 -5.35 14.58 12.48
C ASP A 167 -6.02 13.20 12.58
N VAL A 168 -5.49 12.37 13.47
CA VAL A 168 -6.04 11.02 13.75
C VAL A 168 -7.41 11.09 14.41
N SER A 169 -7.69 12.12 15.21
CA SER A 169 -8.97 12.25 15.93
C SER A 169 -10.12 12.52 14.95
N LYS A 170 -9.89 13.32 13.91
CA LYS A 170 -10.86 13.55 12.83
C LYS A 170 -11.11 12.28 12.02
N LEU A 171 -10.07 11.54 11.65
CA LEU A 171 -10.25 10.28 10.91
C LEU A 171 -10.99 9.24 11.76
N LYS A 172 -10.68 9.14 13.05
CA LYS A 172 -11.41 8.30 13.99
C LYS A 172 -12.91 8.63 14.00
N ALA A 173 -13.29 9.91 14.05
CA ALA A 173 -14.69 10.33 14.03
C ALA A 173 -15.39 9.99 12.70
N ILE A 174 -14.68 10.05 11.57
CA ILE A 174 -15.19 9.58 10.26
C ILE A 174 -15.47 8.08 10.30
N PHE A 175 -14.53 7.27 10.82
CA PHE A 175 -14.74 5.82 10.95
C PHE A 175 -15.87 5.46 11.91
N ASP A 176 -15.96 6.13 13.06
CA ASP A 176 -17.06 5.95 14.02
C ASP A 176 -18.42 6.21 13.35
N LYS A 177 -18.53 7.29 12.56
CA LYS A 177 -19.75 7.65 11.81
C LYS A 177 -20.09 6.64 10.72
N ALA A 178 -19.08 6.10 10.04
CA ALA A 178 -19.25 5.13 8.97
C ALA A 178 -19.44 3.68 9.46
N GLY A 179 -19.30 3.42 10.76
CA GLY A 179 -19.36 2.06 11.32
C GLY A 179 -18.16 1.19 10.93
N ILE A 180 -17.02 1.82 10.62
CA ILE A 180 -15.80 1.13 10.18
C ILE A 180 -14.95 0.77 11.40
N ALA A 181 -14.60 -0.52 11.52
CA ALA A 181 -13.75 -1.00 12.58
C ALA A 181 -12.31 -0.51 12.41
N TYR A 182 -11.67 -0.15 13.53
CA TYR A 182 -10.27 0.23 13.57
C TYR A 182 -9.62 -0.18 14.90
N THR A 183 -8.30 -0.10 14.95
CA THR A 183 -7.51 -0.18 16.18
C THR A 183 -6.60 1.03 16.26
N LEU A 184 -6.32 1.51 17.47
CA LEU A 184 -5.35 2.57 17.71
C LEU A 184 -3.96 1.96 17.90
N SER A 185 -2.92 2.77 17.68
CA SER A 185 -1.54 2.37 17.95
C SER A 185 -1.34 1.90 19.40
N HIS A 186 -0.73 0.73 19.57
CA HIS A 186 -0.34 0.22 20.89
C HIS A 186 0.85 0.97 21.51
N SER A 187 1.60 1.76 20.72
CA SER A 187 2.75 2.52 21.22
C SER A 187 2.37 3.87 21.82
N GLY A 188 1.10 4.27 21.76
CA GLY A 188 0.64 5.62 22.13
C GLY A 188 0.94 6.71 21.10
N ARG A 189 1.61 6.38 19.97
CA ARG A 189 1.74 7.30 18.84
C ARG A 189 0.36 7.64 18.28
N PRO A 190 0.14 8.87 17.77
CA PRO A 190 -1.09 9.20 17.05
C PRO A 190 -1.10 8.45 15.71
N ALA A 191 -1.58 7.20 15.73
CA ALA A 191 -1.82 6.40 14.54
C ALA A 191 -3.04 5.50 14.73
N ILE A 192 -3.76 5.28 13.63
CA ILE A 192 -4.99 4.47 13.56
C ILE A 192 -4.87 3.49 12.41
N PHE A 193 -5.34 2.27 12.64
CA PHE A 193 -5.28 1.16 11.69
C PHE A 193 -6.68 0.68 11.38
N THR A 194 -7.01 0.56 10.10
CA THR A 194 -8.26 -0.03 9.64
C THR A 194 -7.99 -1.00 8.49
N ARG A 195 -9.03 -1.68 8.02
CA ARG A 195 -8.98 -2.52 6.82
C ARG A 195 -9.97 -1.99 5.81
N ASP A 196 -9.59 -2.02 4.54
CA ASP A 196 -10.53 -1.76 3.46
C ASP A 196 -11.52 -2.94 3.29
N PRO A 197 -12.52 -2.84 2.39
CA PRO A 197 -13.51 -3.90 2.19
C PRO A 197 -12.94 -5.28 1.82
N ASP A 198 -11.71 -5.33 1.30
CA ASP A 198 -11.02 -6.53 0.84
C ASP A 198 -9.89 -6.94 1.83
N ALA A 199 -10.03 -6.49 3.09
CA ALA A 199 -9.16 -6.80 4.22
C ALA A 199 -7.70 -6.30 4.09
N ASN A 200 -7.39 -5.40 3.14
CA ASN A 200 -6.09 -4.76 3.05
C ASN A 200 -5.89 -3.85 4.27
N ALA A 201 -4.82 -4.07 5.04
CA ALA A 201 -4.54 -3.24 6.20
C ALA A 201 -3.98 -1.88 5.79
N LEU A 202 -4.54 -0.82 6.36
CA LEU A 202 -4.12 0.56 6.17
C LEU A 202 -3.74 1.15 7.53
N GLU A 203 -2.57 1.76 7.62
CA GLU A 203 -2.14 2.59 8.75
C GLU A 203 -2.29 4.06 8.35
N PHE A 204 -2.76 4.89 9.28
CA PHE A 204 -2.75 6.34 9.14
C PHE A 204 -1.99 6.93 10.33
N THR A 205 -0.83 7.52 10.08
CA THR A 205 0.02 8.14 11.11
C THR A 205 -0.12 9.64 11.03
N GLN A 206 -0.37 10.29 12.18
CA GLN A 206 -0.32 11.75 12.25
C GLN A 206 1.12 12.24 12.11
N VAL A 207 1.32 13.19 11.21
CA VAL A 207 2.57 13.94 11.06
C VAL A 207 2.32 15.42 11.38
N ASP A 208 3.28 16.06 12.03
CA ASP A 208 3.24 17.50 12.25
C ASP A 208 3.61 18.21 10.93
N ASP A 209 2.88 19.28 10.60
CA ASP A 209 3.17 20.15 9.44
C ASP A 209 4.46 20.98 9.65
#